data_AF-A0A1U7V2I1-F1
#
_entry.id   AF-A0A1U7V2I1-F1
#
_cell.length_a   1.000
_cell.length_b   1.000
_cell.length_c   1.000
_cell.angle_alpha   90.00
_cell.angle_beta   90.00
_cell.angle_gamma   90.00
#
_symmetry.space_group_name_H-M   'P 1'
#
loop_
_entity.id
_entity.type
_entity.pdbx_description
1 polymer ?
#
loop_
_entity_poly.entity_id
_entity_poly.type
_entity_poly.pdbx_seq_one_letter_code
_entity_poly.pdbx_strand_id
1 'polypeptide(L)'
;MVDNYKQWNEKMSFALLGYRTTVHTSYGATLYLLVYGTKVVIPVEVEIPSLRIIQEAELNDAEWVRSWYEQLDIIHWKRMNAICHGQHTRTEWQEHQQKGQVEAIHTGAIGIEANLPTSG
;
A
#
# COMPACT_ATOMS: atom_id res chain seq x y z
N MET A 1 33.27 9.99 22.87
CA MET A 1 33.21 8.96 21.80
C MET A 1 31.91 9.24 21.06
N VAL A 2 31.97 9.88 19.88
CA VAL A 2 30.76 10.35 19.20
C VAL A 2 30.05 9.14 18.58
N ASP A 3 28.81 8.94 18.99
CA ASP A 3 27.90 7.88 18.57
C ASP A 3 27.64 7.92 17.05
N ASN A 4 28.53 7.25 16.31
CA ASN A 4 28.56 7.25 14.84
C ASN A 4 27.48 6.34 14.20
N TYR A 5 26.79 5.52 15.01
CA TYR A 5 25.74 4.61 14.54
C TYR A 5 24.51 5.35 14.04
N LYS A 6 24.18 6.52 14.62
CA LYS A 6 22.99 7.28 14.25
C LYS A 6 23.10 7.91 12.84
N GLN A 7 24.32 8.24 12.41
CA GLN A 7 24.60 8.87 11.12
C GLN A 7 24.94 7.87 10.00
N TRP A 8 24.95 6.56 10.27
CA TRP A 8 25.27 5.56 9.25
C TRP A 8 24.28 5.62 8.08
N ASN A 9 22.99 5.82 8.35
CA ASN A 9 21.96 5.93 7.32
C ASN A 9 22.15 7.16 6.41
N GLU A 10 22.53 8.30 6.98
CA GLU A 10 22.86 9.51 6.21
C GLU A 10 24.09 9.25 5.32
N LYS A 11 25.19 8.79 5.92
CA LYS A 11 26.45 8.52 5.21
C LYS A 11 26.26 7.48 4.11
N MET A 12 25.45 6.45 4.35
CA MET A 12 25.16 5.41 3.38
C MET A 12 24.36 5.95 2.20
N SER A 13 23.38 6.83 2.44
CA SER A 13 22.59 7.45 1.38
C SER A 13 23.44 8.38 0.50
N PHE A 14 24.30 9.19 1.12
CA PHE A 14 25.26 10.04 0.38
C PHE A 14 26.30 9.22 -0.38
N ALA A 15 26.82 8.13 0.19
CA ALA A 15 27.76 7.24 -0.48
C ALA A 15 27.12 6.53 -1.69
N LEU A 16 25.86 6.07 -1.56
CA LEU A 16 25.11 5.49 -2.66
C LEU A 16 24.85 6.50 -3.78
N LEU A 17 24.51 7.74 -3.42
CA LEU A 17 24.34 8.82 -4.40
C LEU A 17 25.66 9.10 -5.13
N GLY A 18 26.78 9.21 -4.41
CA GLY A 18 28.11 9.38 -4.98
C GLY A 18 28.46 8.23 -5.94
N TYR A 19 28.24 6.98 -5.52
CA TYR A 19 28.49 5.79 -6.36
C TYR A 19 27.65 5.81 -7.65
N ARG A 20 26.36 6.15 -7.55
CA ARG A 20 25.45 6.19 -8.70
C ARG A 20 25.74 7.31 -9.68
N THR A 21 26.31 8.43 -9.22
CA THR A 21 26.52 9.65 -10.02
C THR A 21 27.95 9.81 -10.53
N THR A 22 28.92 9.14 -9.91
CA THR A 22 30.32 9.14 -10.34
C THR A 22 30.48 8.39 -11.65
N VAL A 23 31.24 8.97 -12.59
CA VAL A 23 31.62 8.32 -13.83
C VAL A 23 32.60 7.19 -13.52
N HIS A 24 32.23 5.96 -13.85
CA HIS A 24 33.13 4.83 -13.68
C HIS A 24 34.12 4.75 -14.85
N THR A 25 35.42 4.80 -14.54
CA THR A 25 36.51 4.72 -15.53
C THR A 25 36.43 3.49 -16.43
N SER A 26 35.87 2.38 -15.94
CA SER A 26 35.69 1.14 -16.70
C SER A 26 34.71 1.26 -17.87
N TYR A 27 33.71 2.14 -17.76
CA TYR A 27 32.64 2.27 -18.76
C TYR A 27 32.57 3.67 -19.38
N GLY A 28 33.33 4.63 -18.86
CA GLY A 28 33.28 6.03 -19.28
C GLY A 28 31.91 6.70 -19.03
N ALA A 29 31.04 6.04 -18.26
CA ALA A 29 29.68 6.45 -18.00
C ALA A 29 29.35 6.31 -16.52
N THR A 30 28.44 7.16 -16.07
CA THR A 30 27.84 7.07 -14.74
C THR A 30 26.93 5.85 -14.65
N LEU A 31 26.91 5.15 -13.51
CA LEU A 31 26.04 3.96 -13.33
C LEU A 31 24.55 4.27 -13.58
N TYR A 32 24.09 5.46 -13.18
CA TYR A 32 22.74 5.92 -13.47
C TYR A 32 22.44 6.01 -14.98
N LEU A 33 23.39 6.49 -15.78
CA LEU A 33 23.27 6.59 -17.23
C LEU A 33 23.19 5.20 -17.87
N LEU A 34 23.90 4.21 -17.34
CA LEU A 34 23.84 2.82 -17.81
C LEU A 34 22.50 2.14 -17.49
N VAL A 35 21.93 2.41 -16.31
CA VAL A 35 20.68 1.76 -15.86
C VAL A 35 19.45 2.40 -16.50
N TYR A 36 19.41 3.74 -16.58
CA TYR A 36 18.21 4.47 -17.00
C TYR A 36 18.35 5.18 -18.36
N GLY A 37 19.51 5.10 -19.01
CA GLY A 37 19.75 5.68 -20.34
C GLY A 37 19.76 7.21 -20.39
N THR A 38 19.66 7.89 -19.24
CA THR A 38 19.56 9.35 -19.14
C THR A 38 20.68 9.92 -18.27
N LYS A 39 21.24 11.07 -18.65
CA LYS A 39 22.21 11.79 -17.79
C LYS A 39 21.54 12.13 -16.46
N VAL A 40 22.32 12.09 -15.38
CA VAL A 40 21.83 12.30 -14.00
C VAL A 40 21.02 13.59 -13.90
N VAL A 41 19.71 13.43 -13.82
CA VAL A 41 18.78 14.34 -13.16
C VAL A 41 18.51 13.64 -11.84
N ILE A 42 18.73 14.30 -10.70
CA ILE A 42 18.56 13.65 -9.38
C ILE A 42 17.13 13.08 -9.36
N PRO A 43 16.96 11.75 -9.31
CA PRO A 43 15.62 11.17 -9.35
C PRO A 43 14.88 11.53 -8.07
N VAL A 44 13.58 11.76 -8.21
CA VAL A 44 12.68 12.05 -7.09
C VAL A 44 12.72 10.95 -6.03
N GLU A 45 13.01 9.70 -6.40
CA GLU A 45 13.17 8.59 -5.45
C GLU A 45 14.50 8.62 -4.70
N VAL A 46 15.45 9.49 -5.03
CA VAL A 46 16.65 9.75 -4.19
C VAL A 46 16.45 11.01 -3.37
N GLU A 47 15.76 12.01 -3.92
CA GLU A 47 15.37 13.21 -3.20
C GLU A 47 14.41 12.90 -2.04
N ILE A 48 13.36 12.13 -2.26
CA ILE A 48 12.37 11.76 -1.23
C ILE A 48 13.01 11.00 -0.04
N PRO A 49 13.83 9.94 -0.24
CA PRO A 49 14.54 9.31 0.87
C PRO A 49 15.52 10.24 1.56
N SER A 50 16.26 11.09 0.82
CA SER A 50 17.19 12.02 1.45
C SER A 50 16.49 13.06 2.33
N LEU A 51 15.37 13.62 1.86
CA LEU A 51 14.53 14.55 2.62
C LEU A 51 13.92 13.88 3.86
N ARG A 52 13.43 12.65 3.70
CA ARG A 52 12.91 11.86 4.82
C ARG A 52 13.97 11.59 5.88
N ILE A 53 15.19 11.24 5.46
CA ILE A 53 16.31 11.01 6.39
C ILE A 53 16.69 12.29 7.13
N ILE A 54 16.73 13.43 6.45
CA ILE A 54 17.00 14.73 7.09
C ILE A 54 15.93 15.04 8.15
N GLN A 55 14.66 14.87 7.80
CA GLN A 55 13.54 15.05 8.75
C GLN A 55 13.62 14.08 9.93
N GLU A 56 13.98 12.82 9.70
CA GLU A 56 14.10 11.82 10.75
C GLU A 56 15.32 12.05 11.66
N ALA A 57 16.41 12.60 11.12
CA ALA A 57 17.63 12.91 11.88
C ALA A 57 17.48 14.13 12.80
N GLU A 58 16.58 15.05 12.46
CA GLU A 58 16.24 16.21 13.28
C GLU A 58 15.37 15.84 14.50
N LEU A 59 14.73 14.66 14.51
CA LEU A 59 13.90 14.20 15.62
C LEU A 59 14.75 13.53 16.70
N ASN A 60 14.38 13.74 17.97
CA ASN A 60 14.93 12.91 19.05
C ASN A 60 14.35 11.48 18.98
N ASP A 61 15.02 10.49 19.58
CA ASP A 61 14.63 9.08 19.46
C ASP A 61 13.18 8.79 19.89
N ALA A 62 12.68 9.47 20.93
CA ALA A 62 11.31 9.31 21.39
C ALA A 62 10.29 9.93 20.43
N GLU A 63 10.63 11.05 19.78
CA GLU A 63 9.79 11.70 18.77
C GLU A 63 9.76 10.90 17.46
N TRP A 64 10.92 10.37 17.04
CA TRP A 64 11.02 9.50 15.87
C TRP A 64 10.17 8.24 16.05
N VAL A 65 10.33 7.53 17.19
CA VAL A 65 9.53 6.35 17.51
C VAL A 65 8.03 6.68 17.53
N ARG A 66 7.64 7.82 18.13
CA ARG A 66 6.24 8.26 18.17
C ARG A 66 5.68 8.50 16.77
N SER A 67 6.39 9.25 15.93
CA SER A 67 5.98 9.52 14.55
C SER A 67 5.82 8.24 13.73
N TRP A 68 6.72 7.27 13.93
CA TRP A 68 6.61 5.95 13.29
C TRP A 68 5.36 5.19 13.70
N TYR A 69 5.00 5.20 14.99
CA TYR A 69 3.77 4.57 15.47
C TYR A 69 2.51 5.25 14.92
N GLU A 70 2.50 6.58 14.83
CA GLU A 70 1.40 7.34 14.24
C GLU A 70 1.19 7.00 12.75
N GLN A 71 2.29 6.88 11.98
CA GLN A 71 2.20 6.45 10.58
C GLN A 71 1.67 5.03 10.42
N LEU A 72 2.12 4.11 11.28
CA LEU A 72 1.64 2.73 11.30
C LEU A 72 0.15 2.66 11.63
N ASP A 73 -0.33 3.47 12.57
CA ASP A 73 -1.74 3.53 12.94
C ASP A 73 -2.61 4.01 11.77
N ILE A 74 -2.17 5.04 11.03
CA ILE A 74 -2.86 5.51 9.82
C ILE A 74 -2.96 4.41 8.74
N ILE A 75 -1.87 3.67 8.52
CA ILE A 75 -1.86 2.55 7.56
C ILE A 75 -2.80 1.43 8.03
N HIS A 76 -2.74 1.10 9.31
CA HIS A 76 -3.60 0.09 9.91
C HIS A 76 -5.07 0.46 9.76
N TRP A 77 -5.43 1.70 10.10
CA TRP A 77 -6.77 2.25 9.92
C TRP A 77 -7.25 2.17 8.48
N LYS A 78 -6.45 2.63 7.51
CA LYS A 78 -6.80 2.57 6.07
C LYS A 78 -7.05 1.13 5.61
N ARG A 79 -6.22 0.20 6.05
CA ARG A 79 -6.39 -1.23 5.75
C ARG A 79 -7.67 -1.78 6.36
N MET A 80 -7.95 -1.44 7.61
CA MET A 80 -9.15 -1.91 8.33
C MET A 80 -10.44 -1.37 7.68
N ASN A 81 -10.45 -0.11 7.26
CA ASN A 81 -11.56 0.45 6.49
C ASN A 81 -11.77 -0.25 5.15
N ALA A 82 -10.71 -0.52 4.41
CA ALA A 82 -10.80 -1.25 3.14
C ALA A 82 -11.36 -2.67 3.33
N ILE A 83 -10.95 -3.36 4.41
CA ILE A 83 -11.49 -4.68 4.77
C ILE A 83 -12.97 -4.59 5.13
N CYS A 84 -13.36 -3.61 5.95
CA CYS A 84 -14.74 -3.40 6.37
C CYS A 84 -15.66 -3.14 5.17
N HIS A 85 -15.25 -2.26 4.25
CA HIS A 85 -15.98 -2.02 3.01
C HIS A 85 -16.10 -3.28 2.13
N GLY A 86 -15.02 -4.05 2.00
CA GLY A 86 -15.05 -5.33 1.26
C GLY A 86 -15.96 -6.39 1.90
N GLN A 87 -16.07 -6.40 3.23
CA GLN A 87 -16.99 -7.29 3.95
C GLN A 87 -18.44 -6.84 3.79
N HIS A 88 -18.73 -5.54 3.94
CA HIS A 88 -20.09 -5.01 3.85
C HIS A 88 -20.69 -5.26 2.47
N THR A 89 -19.94 -4.94 1.41
CA THR A 89 -20.37 -5.24 0.04
C THR A 89 -20.62 -6.74 -0.15
N ARG A 90 -19.74 -7.61 0.36
CA ARG A 90 -19.92 -9.08 0.28
C ARG A 90 -21.21 -9.54 0.96
N THR A 91 -21.52 -9.03 2.15
CA THR A 91 -22.73 -9.43 2.89
C THR A 91 -23.99 -8.98 2.16
N GLU A 92 -24.01 -7.78 1.58
CA GLU A 92 -25.14 -7.28 0.79
C GLU A 92 -25.39 -8.17 -0.45
N TRP A 93 -24.32 -8.59 -1.15
CA TRP A 93 -24.43 -9.52 -2.26
C TRP A 93 -25.04 -10.87 -1.87
N GLN A 94 -24.68 -11.39 -0.68
CA GLN A 94 -25.23 -12.65 -0.18
C GLN A 94 -26.70 -12.53 0.21
N GLU A 95 -27.11 -11.42 0.83
CA GLU A 95 -28.51 -11.14 1.18
C GLU A 95 -29.39 -10.99 -0.06
N HIS A 96 -28.95 -10.23 -1.06
CA HIS A 96 -29.65 -10.11 -2.34
C HIS A 96 -29.82 -11.47 -3.03
N GLN A 97 -28.79 -12.33 -2.98
CA GLN A 97 -28.86 -13.67 -3.55
C GLN A 97 -29.85 -14.57 -2.79
N GLN A 98 -29.86 -14.54 -1.45
CA GLN A 98 -30.81 -15.31 -0.66
C GLN A 98 -32.25 -14.84 -0.88
N LYS A 99 -32.48 -13.52 -0.93
CA LYS A 99 -33.81 -12.96 -1.20
C LYS A 99 -34.34 -13.42 -2.55
N GLY A 100 -33.50 -13.41 -3.59
CA GLY A 100 -33.84 -13.94 -4.90
C GLY A 100 -34.18 -15.44 -4.89
N GLN A 101 -33.48 -16.25 -4.09
CA GLN A 101 -33.78 -17.68 -3.93
C GLN A 101 -35.13 -17.92 -3.24
N VAL A 102 -35.44 -17.17 -2.19
CA VAL A 102 -36.71 -17.28 -1.45
C VAL A 102 -37.91 -16.90 -2.33
N GLU A 103 -37.81 -15.80 -3.09
CA GLU A 103 -38.86 -15.37 -4.02
C GLU A 103 -39.11 -16.37 -5.15
N ALA A 104 -38.04 -17.01 -5.67
CA ALA A 104 -38.15 -18.05 -6.68
C ALA A 104 -38.87 -19.31 -6.16
N ILE A 105 -38.59 -19.73 -4.92
CA ILE A 105 -39.25 -20.89 -4.29
C ILE A 105 -40.75 -20.60 -4.06
N HIS A 106 -41.08 -19.42 -3.55
CA HIS A 106 -42.47 -19.03 -3.30
C HIS A 106 -43.29 -18.95 -4.60
N THR A 107 -42.73 -18.35 -5.66
CA THR A 107 -43.40 -18.24 -6.96
C THR A 107 -43.61 -19.62 -7.61
N GLY A 108 -42.65 -20.53 -7.47
CA GLY A 108 -42.77 -21.91 -7.94
C GLY A 108 -43.85 -22.71 -7.18
N ALA A 109 -43.98 -22.50 -5.86
CA ALA A 109 -45.00 -23.15 -5.04
C ALA A 109 -46.42 -22.71 -5.43
N ILE A 110 -46.64 -21.40 -5.65
CA ILE A 110 -47.94 -20.87 -6.10
C ILE A 110 -48.31 -21.42 -7.50
N GLY A 111 -47.33 -21.58 -8.40
CA GLY A 111 -47.57 -22.15 -9.73
C GLY A 111 -47.97 -23.63 -9.74
N ILE A 112 -47.62 -24.39 -8.68
CA ILE A 112 -47.99 -25.81 -8.55
C ILE A 112 -49.39 -25.96 -7.94
N GLU A 113 -49.82 -25.04 -7.06
CA GLU A 113 -51.12 -25.14 -6.36
C GLU A 113 -52.33 -24.79 -7.25
N ALA A 114 -52.13 -24.07 -8.37
CA ALA A 114 -53.20 -23.64 -9.27
C ALA A 114 -53.76 -24.73 -10.23
N ASN A 115 -53.24 -25.97 -10.22
CA ASN A 115 -53.62 -27.02 -11.18
C ASN A 115 -54.29 -28.26 -10.57
N LEU A 116 -54.78 -28.23 -9.33
CA LEU A 116 -55.55 -29.33 -8.77
C LEU A 116 -57.05 -29.16 -9.05
N PRO A 117 -57.66 -29.97 -9.94
CA PRO A 117 -59.10 -29.91 -10.13
C PRO A 117 -59.80 -30.51 -8.90
N THR A 118 -60.51 -29.68 -8.15
CA THR A 118 -61.50 -30.14 -7.18
C THR A 118 -62.68 -30.74 -7.96
N SER A 119 -62.63 -32.05 -8.20
CA SER A 119 -63.80 -32.81 -8.63
C SER A 119 -64.75 -32.93 -7.44
N GLY A 120 -65.97 -32.41 -7.62
CA GLY A 120 -67.13 -32.75 -6.80
C GLY A 120 -67.69 -34.13 -7.14
#